data_AF-A0A022RU26-F1
#
_entry.id   AF-A0A022RU26-F1
#
_cell.length_a   1.000
_cell.length_b   1.000
_cell.length_c   1.000
_cell.angle_alpha   90.00
_cell.angle_beta   90.00
_cell.angle_gamma   90.00
#
_symmetry.space_group_name_H-M   'P 1'
#
loop_
_entity.id
_entity.type
_entity.pdbx_description
1 polymer ?
#
loop_
_entity_poly.entity_id
_entity_poly.type
_entity_poly.pdbx_seq_one_letter_code
_entity_poly.pdbx_strand_id
1 'polypeptide(L)'
;NIPDLLLTGIARPSFVAYNWNPPKEGQEYSLESTLIKYECKIIDPFDTKKRPLQFTSLVNFEGVFFALSLQGALVVMQEIDSRLTISAISSSRAVPSISCRHFKEYIALLDGEIFVVFLIHEKRSEVVDRVEVFRLSFPDLKWIKVESINGKILFLDQSYLNLESAESNSRKNCIYFTDHGSDHNWWIYEMETGCILPTPEHKKY
;
A
#
# COMPACT_ATOMS: atom_id res chain seq x y z
N ASN A 1 -7.74 13.10 -18.12
CA ASN A 1 -8.18 12.02 -17.22
C ASN A 1 -6.98 11.15 -16.94
N ILE A 2 -6.50 11.15 -15.70
CA ILE A 2 -5.49 10.18 -15.25
C ILE A 2 -6.27 8.87 -15.00
N PRO A 3 -5.83 7.72 -15.53
CA PRO A 3 -6.45 6.43 -15.26
C PRO A 3 -6.37 6.08 -13.78
N ASP A 4 -7.48 5.57 -13.22
CA ASP A 4 -7.43 4.88 -11.93
C ASP A 4 -6.76 3.53 -12.12
N LEU A 5 -5.60 3.33 -11.48
CA LEU A 5 -4.79 2.11 -11.61
C LEU A 5 -5.07 1.17 -10.44
N LEU A 6 -5.45 -0.06 -10.75
CA LEU A 6 -5.72 -1.13 -9.80
C LEU A 6 -4.72 -2.28 -9.98
N LEU A 7 -4.30 -2.86 -8.86
CA LEU A 7 -3.51 -4.09 -8.85
C LEU A 7 -4.39 -5.31 -9.09
N THR A 8 -3.87 -6.25 -9.87
CA THR A 8 -4.60 -7.47 -10.24
C THR A 8 -4.42 -8.62 -9.25
N GLY A 9 -3.43 -8.50 -8.34
CA GLY A 9 -3.02 -9.57 -7.42
C GLY A 9 -2.37 -10.78 -8.10
N ILE A 10 -2.10 -10.73 -9.41
CA ILE A 10 -1.50 -11.83 -10.19
C ILE A 10 -0.31 -11.32 -11.01
N ALA A 11 0.59 -12.24 -11.38
CA ALA A 11 1.79 -11.88 -12.13
C ALA A 11 1.50 -11.19 -13.49
N ARG A 12 0.35 -11.49 -14.10
CA ARG A 12 -0.05 -10.97 -15.42
C ARG A 12 -1.57 -10.85 -15.54
N PRO A 13 -2.11 -9.67 -15.88
CA PRO A 13 -1.40 -8.39 -16.04
C PRO A 13 -0.95 -7.85 -14.67
N SER A 14 0.08 -7.01 -14.63
CA SER A 14 0.60 -6.41 -13.40
C SER A 14 -0.33 -5.33 -12.85
N PHE A 15 -0.98 -4.57 -13.75
CA PHE A 15 -2.01 -3.59 -13.40
C PHE A 15 -3.17 -3.64 -14.37
N VAL A 16 -4.31 -3.14 -13.91
CA VAL A 16 -5.45 -2.79 -14.73
C VAL A 16 -5.76 -1.32 -14.50
N ALA A 17 -5.90 -0.54 -15.57
CA ALA A 17 -6.43 0.81 -15.49
C ALA A 17 -7.88 0.87 -15.96
N TYR A 18 -8.65 1.73 -15.31
CA TYR A 18 -10.00 2.11 -15.71
C TYR A 18 -9.98 3.56 -16.20
N ASN A 19 -10.33 3.74 -17.47
CA ASN A 19 -10.63 5.06 -18.01
C ASN A 19 -12.13 5.31 -17.96
N TRP A 20 -12.52 6.35 -17.22
CA TRP A 20 -13.86 6.90 -17.27
C TRP A 20 -13.99 7.78 -18.51
N ASN A 21 -14.81 7.31 -19.45
CA ASN A 21 -15.25 8.13 -20.57
C ASN A 21 -16.58 8.79 -20.18
N PRO A 22 -16.66 10.12 -20.04
CA PRO A 22 -17.93 10.78 -19.83
C PRO A 22 -18.83 10.51 -21.05
N PRO A 23 -20.16 10.36 -20.84
CA PRO A 23 -21.09 10.10 -21.93
C PRO A 23 -21.03 11.24 -22.96
N LYS A 24 -21.11 10.89 -24.25
CA LYS A 24 -21.23 11.87 -25.33
C LYS A 24 -22.63 12.48 -25.27
N GLU A 25 -22.72 13.78 -25.54
CA GLU A 25 -23.96 14.54 -25.47
C GLU A 25 -25.05 13.89 -26.35
N GLY A 26 -26.18 13.51 -25.74
CA GLY A 26 -27.31 12.85 -26.42
C GLY A 26 -27.33 11.31 -26.40
N GLN A 27 -26.38 10.64 -25.74
CA GLN A 27 -26.44 9.18 -25.51
C GLN A 27 -27.04 8.82 -24.14
N GLU A 28 -27.82 7.74 -24.12
CA GLU A 28 -28.31 7.06 -22.91
C GLU A 28 -27.10 6.67 -22.02
N TYR A 29 -27.25 6.70 -20.69
CA TYR A 29 -26.16 6.46 -19.72
C TYR A 29 -25.54 5.06 -19.90
N SER A 30 -24.59 4.90 -20.82
CA SER A 30 -23.71 3.74 -20.88
C SER A 30 -22.39 4.11 -20.19
N LEU A 31 -22.10 3.41 -19.09
CA LEU A 31 -20.79 3.46 -18.45
C LEU A 31 -19.77 2.76 -19.37
N GLU A 32 -19.24 3.46 -20.38
CA GLU A 32 -18.15 2.94 -21.19
C GLU A 32 -16.83 3.08 -20.43
N SER A 33 -16.52 2.05 -19.63
CA SER A 33 -15.19 1.89 -19.04
C SER A 33 -14.29 1.13 -20.00
N THR A 34 -13.10 1.68 -20.30
CA THR A 34 -12.08 0.94 -21.05
C THR A 34 -11.09 0.34 -20.07
N LEU A 35 -10.98 -0.98 -20.09
CA LEU A 35 -10.05 -1.74 -19.26
C LEU A 35 -8.70 -1.91 -19.98
N ILE A 36 -7.66 -1.24 -19.48
CA ILE A 36 -6.30 -1.33 -20.04
C ILE A 36 -5.46 -2.24 -19.14
N LYS A 37 -4.90 -3.30 -19.73
CA LYS A 37 -4.01 -4.24 -19.04
C LYS A 37 -2.56 -3.84 -19.22
N TYR A 38 -1.83 -3.67 -18.13
CA TYR A 38 -0.40 -3.38 -18.15
C TYR A 38 0.39 -4.61 -17.74
N GLU A 39 1.32 -5.04 -18.59
CA GLU A 39 2.27 -6.11 -18.28
C GLU A 39 3.66 -5.53 -18.01
N CYS A 40 4.19 -5.75 -16.81
CA CYS A 40 5.58 -5.44 -16.52
C CYS A 40 6.48 -6.61 -16.97
N LYS A 41 7.47 -6.31 -17.81
CA LYS A 41 8.49 -7.28 -18.25
C LYS A 41 9.86 -7.04 -17.61
N ILE A 42 9.98 -5.99 -16.79
CA ILE A 42 11.22 -5.68 -16.07
C ILE A 42 11.43 -6.75 -15.01
N ILE A 43 12.65 -7.31 -14.97
CA ILE A 43 13.05 -8.30 -13.97
C ILE A 43 13.16 -7.63 -12.61
N ASP A 44 12.59 -8.28 -11.59
CA ASP A 44 12.72 -7.80 -10.22
C ASP A 44 14.18 -7.95 -9.76
N PRO A 45 14.84 -6.85 -9.34
CA PRO A 45 16.26 -6.86 -8.99
C PRO A 45 16.57 -7.74 -7.77
N PHE A 46 15.56 -8.07 -6.96
CA PHE A 46 15.72 -8.87 -5.75
C PHE A 46 15.15 -10.30 -5.88
N ASP A 47 14.60 -10.66 -7.04
CA ASP A 47 14.13 -12.02 -7.30
C ASP A 47 15.28 -12.92 -7.77
N THR A 48 15.64 -13.91 -6.97
CA THR A 48 16.73 -14.85 -7.28
C THR A 48 16.45 -15.72 -8.51
N LYS A 49 15.18 -15.91 -8.87
CA LYS A 49 14.76 -16.66 -10.06
C LYS A 49 14.63 -15.77 -11.29
N LYS A 50 15.01 -14.48 -11.19
CA LYS A 50 14.92 -13.47 -12.26
C LYS A 50 13.51 -13.39 -12.86
N ARG A 51 12.49 -13.43 -12.00
CA ARG A 51 11.09 -13.24 -12.42
C ARG A 51 10.80 -11.76 -12.65
N PRO A 52 9.84 -11.41 -13.53
CA PRO A 52 9.38 -10.04 -13.66
C PRO A 52 8.80 -9.49 -12.36
N LEU A 53 8.83 -8.16 -12.20
CA LEU A 53 8.16 -7.46 -11.11
C LEU A 53 6.68 -7.86 -11.03
N GLN A 54 6.26 -8.24 -9.83
CA GLN A 54 4.87 -8.49 -9.46
C GLN A 54 4.54 -7.53 -8.33
N PHE A 55 3.50 -6.72 -8.48
CA PHE A 55 3.21 -5.65 -7.52
C PHE A 55 2.18 -6.10 -6.48
N THR A 56 2.42 -5.76 -5.22
CA THR A 56 1.55 -6.11 -4.08
C THR A 56 0.77 -4.92 -3.54
N SER A 57 1.31 -3.70 -3.69
CA SER A 57 0.63 -2.48 -3.27
C SER A 57 1.03 -1.28 -4.13
N LEU A 58 0.19 -0.25 -4.16
CA LEU A 58 0.32 0.92 -5.01
C LEU A 58 -0.29 2.15 -4.31
N VAL A 59 0.39 3.28 -4.35
CA VAL A 59 -0.20 4.60 -4.05
C VAL A 59 0.06 5.56 -5.21
N ASN A 60 -0.86 6.50 -5.41
CA ASN A 60 -0.67 7.63 -6.31
C ASN A 60 -0.42 8.88 -5.46
N PHE A 61 0.64 9.62 -5.79
CA PHE A 61 0.92 10.93 -5.22
C PHE A 61 1.27 11.90 -6.36
N GLU A 62 0.44 12.93 -6.54
CA GLU A 62 0.61 13.96 -7.57
C GLU A 62 0.82 13.39 -9.00
N GLY A 63 0.10 12.32 -9.35
CA GLY A 63 0.21 11.69 -10.66
C GLY A 63 1.44 10.77 -10.83
N VAL A 64 2.25 10.62 -9.79
CA VAL A 64 3.33 9.65 -9.72
C VAL A 64 2.87 8.44 -8.91
N PHE A 65 3.04 7.27 -9.49
CA PHE A 65 2.67 5.99 -8.90
C PHE A 65 3.88 5.37 -8.20
N PHE A 66 3.67 4.94 -6.96
CA PHE A 66 4.66 4.25 -6.14
C PHE A 66 4.14 2.85 -5.85
N ALA A 67 4.78 1.84 -6.43
CA ALA A 67 4.36 0.45 -6.31
C ALA A 67 5.40 -0.38 -5.58
N LEU A 68 4.98 -1.21 -4.63
CA LEU A 68 5.84 -2.24 -4.04
C LEU A 68 5.72 -3.54 -4.82
N SER A 69 6.86 -4.16 -5.10
CA SER A 69 6.92 -5.51 -5.63
C SER A 69 6.79 -6.56 -4.52
N LEU A 70 6.45 -7.79 -4.90
CA LEU A 70 6.42 -8.96 -4.02
C LEU A 70 7.76 -9.22 -3.33
N GLN A 71 8.88 -8.82 -3.95
CA GLN A 71 10.21 -8.94 -3.34
C GLN A 71 10.64 -7.67 -2.61
N GLY A 72 9.75 -6.69 -2.46
CA GLY A 72 9.99 -5.45 -1.74
C GLY A 72 10.70 -4.36 -2.56
N ALA A 73 10.82 -4.49 -3.88
CA ALA A 73 11.31 -3.38 -4.70
C ALA A 73 10.27 -2.26 -4.73
N LEU A 74 10.67 -1.02 -4.46
CA LEU A 74 9.84 0.14 -4.74
C LEU A 74 10.06 0.56 -6.20
N VAL A 75 8.98 0.75 -6.94
CA VAL A 75 8.99 1.16 -8.33
C VAL A 75 8.20 2.44 -8.49
N VAL A 76 8.83 3.43 -9.10
CA VAL A 76 8.22 4.72 -9.40
C VAL A 76 7.80 4.71 -10.85
N MET A 77 6.55 5.06 -11.11
CA MET A 77 5.97 5.09 -12.45
C MET A 77 5.23 6.40 -12.67
N GLN A 78 5.21 6.84 -13.92
CA GLN A 78 4.41 7.99 -14.36
C GLN A 78 3.83 7.69 -15.74
N GLU A 79 2.65 8.24 -16.01
CA GLU A 79 2.11 8.23 -17.36
C GLU A 79 2.81 9.31 -18.20
N ILE A 80 3.46 8.88 -19.28
CA ILE A 80 4.12 9.75 -20.27
C ILE A 80 3.59 9.33 -21.63
N ASP A 81 3.03 10.28 -22.40
CA ASP A 81 2.46 10.04 -23.73
C ASP A 81 1.44 8.88 -23.76
N SER A 82 0.50 8.87 -22.80
CA SER A 82 -0.50 7.81 -22.61
C SER A 82 0.09 6.42 -22.34
N ARG A 83 1.31 6.35 -21.79
CA ARG A 83 1.99 5.11 -21.44
C ARG A 83 2.55 5.16 -20.03
N LEU A 84 2.18 4.20 -19.21
CA LEU A 84 2.78 4.01 -17.90
C LEU A 84 4.25 3.61 -18.05
N THR A 85 5.15 4.48 -17.60
CA THR A 85 6.59 4.34 -17.74
C THR A 85 7.23 4.24 -16.35
N ILE A 86 8.12 3.27 -16.16
CA ILE A 86 8.92 3.14 -14.94
C ILE A 86 10.07 4.14 -15.01
N SER A 87 10.11 5.08 -14.07
CA SER A 87 11.14 6.12 -13.99
C SER A 87 12.27 5.76 -13.01
N ALA A 88 11.99 4.97 -11.98
CA ALA A 88 12.99 4.52 -11.01
C ALA A 88 12.61 3.19 -10.33
N ILE A 89 13.62 2.47 -9.85
CA ILE A 89 13.49 1.29 -9.00
C ILE A 89 14.45 1.46 -7.82
N SER A 90 14.00 1.17 -6.61
CA SER A 90 14.83 1.30 -5.40
C SER A 90 16.03 0.36 -5.43
N SER A 91 17.14 0.81 -4.84
CA SER A 91 18.36 0.00 -4.67
C SER A 91 18.29 -0.95 -3.47
N SER A 92 17.30 -0.77 -2.59
CA SER A 92 17.05 -1.60 -1.42
C SER A 92 15.62 -2.11 -1.39
N ARG A 93 15.43 -3.28 -0.76
CA ARG A 93 14.12 -3.84 -0.49
C ARG A 93 13.44 -3.16 0.70
N ALA A 94 12.12 -3.02 0.61
CA ALA A 94 11.24 -2.87 1.76
C ALA A 94 11.14 -4.23 2.45
N VAL A 95 11.73 -4.36 3.64
CA VAL A 95 11.61 -5.54 4.51
C VAL A 95 11.57 -5.10 5.96
N PRO A 96 10.94 -5.87 6.86
CA PRO A 96 11.06 -5.66 8.30
C PRO A 96 12.52 -5.68 8.74
N SER A 97 12.85 -4.93 9.80
CA SER A 97 14.19 -4.89 10.39
C SER A 97 14.53 -6.15 11.20
N ILE A 98 13.51 -6.96 11.51
CA ILE A 98 13.65 -8.20 12.27
C ILE A 98 13.36 -9.42 11.39
N SER A 99 13.97 -10.56 11.77
CA SER A 99 13.60 -11.84 11.19
C SER A 99 12.23 -12.27 11.72
N CYS A 100 11.33 -12.67 10.84
CA CYS A 100 10.00 -13.16 11.18
C CYS A 100 9.60 -14.33 10.28
N ARG A 101 8.51 -15.03 10.64
CA ARG A 101 7.99 -16.13 9.82
C ARG A 101 7.21 -15.62 8.61
N HIS A 102 6.39 -14.61 8.86
CA HIS A 102 5.54 -13.98 7.87
C HIS A 102 5.32 -12.52 8.25
N PHE A 103 5.07 -11.68 7.26
CA PHE A 103 4.62 -10.32 7.45
C PHE A 103 3.65 -9.95 6.32
N LYS A 104 2.80 -8.96 6.59
CA LYS A 104 2.01 -8.26 5.57
C LYS A 104 2.50 -6.83 5.47
N GLU A 105 2.65 -6.34 4.24
CA GLU A 105 3.06 -4.97 3.97
C GLU A 105 1.92 -4.12 3.39
N TYR A 106 1.87 -2.86 3.81
CA TYR A 106 0.93 -1.86 3.29
C TYR A 106 1.72 -0.61 2.91
N ILE A 107 1.55 -0.11 1.68
CA ILE A 107 2.03 1.22 1.30
C ILE A 107 0.93 2.25 1.53
N ALA A 108 1.32 3.41 2.03
CA ALA A 108 0.44 4.40 2.61
C ALA A 108 0.89 5.80 2.20
N LEU A 109 -0.05 6.66 1.78
CA LEU A 109 0.20 8.10 1.60
C LEU A 109 -0.45 8.85 2.77
N LEU A 110 0.34 9.65 3.48
CA LEU A 110 -0.11 10.43 4.63
C LEU A 110 0.55 11.80 4.60
N ASP A 111 -0.23 12.86 4.37
CA ASP A 111 0.22 14.25 4.25
C ASP A 111 1.43 14.45 3.33
N GLY A 112 1.38 13.84 2.15
CA GLY A 112 2.44 13.93 1.15
C GLY A 112 3.70 13.09 1.47
N GLU A 113 3.74 12.41 2.61
CA GLU A 113 4.77 11.43 2.93
C GLU A 113 4.28 10.02 2.61
N ILE A 114 5.17 9.20 2.04
CA ILE A 114 4.87 7.80 1.72
C ILE A 114 5.46 6.91 2.80
N PHE A 115 4.66 5.99 3.31
CA PHE A 115 5.03 5.03 4.33
C PHE A 115 4.86 3.60 3.83
N VAL A 116 5.67 2.68 4.35
CA VAL A 116 5.36 1.25 4.35
C VAL A 116 5.18 0.80 5.80
N VAL A 117 4.08 0.09 6.05
CA VAL A 117 3.78 -0.51 7.35
C VAL A 117 3.87 -2.02 7.21
N PHE A 118 4.62 -2.66 8.11
CA PHE A 118 4.71 -4.11 8.21
C PHE A 118 3.94 -4.59 9.43
N LEU A 119 2.95 -5.44 9.22
CA LEU A 119 2.34 -6.26 10.26
C LEU A 119 3.12 -7.57 10.35
N ILE A 120 3.80 -7.81 11.48
CA ILE A 120 4.79 -8.87 11.61
C ILE A 120 4.26 -10.00 12.50
N HIS A 121 4.32 -11.21 11.97
CA HIS A 121 3.98 -12.47 12.63
C HIS A 121 5.27 -13.22 13.00
N GLU A 122 5.71 -13.05 14.24
CA GLU A 122 6.97 -13.59 14.74
C GLU A 122 6.78 -15.02 15.27
N LYS A 123 5.78 -15.21 16.14
CA LYS A 123 5.55 -16.45 16.88
C LYS A 123 4.51 -17.32 16.19
N ARG A 124 3.40 -16.71 15.76
CA ARG A 124 2.20 -17.38 15.24
C ARG A 124 1.67 -16.63 14.03
N SER A 125 1.14 -17.35 13.04
CA SER A 125 0.64 -16.74 11.80
C SER A 125 -0.69 -16.02 11.99
N GLU A 126 -1.38 -16.28 13.10
CA GLU A 126 -2.72 -15.77 13.39
C GLU A 126 -2.71 -14.46 14.18
N VAL A 127 -1.56 -14.04 14.70
CA VAL A 127 -1.45 -12.87 15.56
C VAL A 127 -0.35 -11.96 15.04
N VAL A 128 -0.64 -10.67 14.92
CA VAL A 128 0.38 -9.65 14.71
C VAL A 128 1.13 -9.44 16.03
N ASP A 129 2.39 -9.86 16.07
CA ASP A 129 3.25 -9.73 17.24
C ASP A 129 3.87 -8.32 17.32
N ARG A 130 4.13 -7.70 16.16
CA ARG A 130 4.78 -6.39 16.05
C ARG A 130 4.32 -5.63 14.82
N VAL A 131 4.47 -4.32 14.87
CA VAL A 131 4.27 -3.43 13.73
C VAL A 131 5.53 -2.58 13.54
N GLU A 132 5.99 -2.46 12.30
CA GLU A 132 7.07 -1.52 11.95
C GLU A 132 6.59 -0.55 10.89
N VAL A 133 7.00 0.70 11.02
CA VAL A 133 6.65 1.78 10.09
C VAL A 133 7.93 2.37 9.54
N PHE A 134 7.97 2.51 8.22
CA PHE A 134 9.08 3.16 7.54
C PHE A 134 8.54 4.26 6.64
N ARG A 135 9.21 5.40 6.64
CA ARG A 135 8.97 6.50 5.71
C ARG A 135 9.90 6.39 4.52
N LEU A 136 9.38 6.63 3.31
CA LEU A 136 10.19 6.77 2.11
C LEU A 136 11.00 8.07 2.14
N SER A 137 12.29 7.98 1.86
CA SER A 137 13.17 9.14 1.70
C SER A 137 13.48 9.38 0.22
N PHE A 138 13.48 10.66 -0.14
CA PHE A 138 13.86 11.14 -1.47
C PHE A 138 15.19 11.91 -1.41
N PRO A 139 15.98 11.93 -2.50
CA PRO A 139 15.74 11.25 -3.78
C PRO A 139 16.18 9.77 -3.79
N ASP A 140 16.79 9.28 -2.71
CA ASP A 140 17.45 7.96 -2.64
C ASP A 140 16.52 6.74 -2.75
N LEU A 141 15.21 6.93 -2.58
CA LEU A 141 14.20 5.87 -2.53
C LEU A 141 14.51 4.80 -1.48
N LYS A 142 14.92 5.24 -0.28
CA LYS A 142 15.23 4.37 0.87
C LYS A 142 14.16 4.46 1.94
N TRP A 143 13.87 3.34 2.56
CA TRP A 143 12.94 3.23 3.68
C TRP A 143 13.66 3.52 5.00
N ILE A 144 13.17 4.52 5.75
CA ILE A 144 13.72 4.93 7.05
C ILE A 144 12.70 4.57 8.12
N LYS A 145 13.09 3.74 9.09
CA LYS A 145 12.22 3.38 10.22
C LYS A 145 11.87 4.63 11.03
N VAL A 146 10.59 4.77 11.38
CA VAL A 146 10.09 5.90 12.18
C VAL A 146 9.37 5.40 13.42
N GLU A 147 9.52 6.12 14.52
CA GLU A 147 8.87 5.82 15.80
C GLU A 147 7.56 6.61 15.98
N SER A 148 7.23 7.51 15.05
CA SER A 148 6.03 8.34 15.07
C SER A 148 5.60 8.74 13.65
N ILE A 149 4.30 8.92 13.47
CA ILE A 149 3.67 9.49 12.26
C ILE A 149 3.13 10.91 12.54
N ASN A 150 3.83 11.66 13.39
CA ASN A 150 3.53 13.05 13.72
C ASN A 150 2.12 13.29 14.27
N GLY A 151 1.67 12.38 15.12
CA GLY A 151 0.41 12.46 15.85
C GLY A 151 -0.82 12.06 15.05
N LYS A 152 -0.64 11.54 13.83
CA LYS A 152 -1.72 11.14 12.93
C LYS A 152 -2.17 9.71 13.19
N ILE A 153 -3.18 9.28 12.43
CA ILE A 153 -3.72 7.93 12.45
C ILE A 153 -3.68 7.37 11.03
N LEU A 154 -3.32 6.09 10.91
CA LEU A 154 -3.41 5.31 9.68
C LEU A 154 -4.45 4.19 9.86
N PHE A 155 -5.28 3.94 8.84
CA PHE A 155 -6.20 2.80 8.79
C PHE A 155 -5.78 1.84 7.67
N LEU A 156 -5.46 0.60 8.03
CA LEU A 156 -5.01 -0.45 7.12
C LEU A 156 -6.08 -1.53 7.04
N ASP A 157 -6.92 -1.48 6.02
CA ASP A 157 -7.84 -2.57 5.73
C ASP A 157 -7.35 -3.40 4.52
N GLN A 158 -7.97 -4.56 4.31
CA GLN A 158 -7.69 -5.41 3.16
C GLN A 158 -8.21 -4.84 1.84
N SER A 159 -8.99 -3.76 1.87
CA SER A 159 -9.39 -3.07 0.66
C SER A 159 -8.22 -2.16 0.26
N TYR A 160 -7.57 -2.52 -0.84
CA TYR A 160 -6.34 -1.95 -1.37
C TYR A 160 -6.36 -0.44 -1.69
N LEU A 161 -7.30 0.35 -1.15
CA LEU A 161 -7.67 1.65 -1.72
C LEU A 161 -7.96 2.79 -0.74
N ASN A 162 -8.22 2.58 0.54
CA ASN A 162 -8.64 3.71 1.39
C ASN A 162 -7.82 3.82 2.66
N LEU A 163 -6.81 4.69 2.59
CA LEU A 163 -6.09 5.15 3.75
C LEU A 163 -6.56 6.58 4.06
N GLU A 164 -7.36 6.72 5.10
CA GLU A 164 -7.76 8.03 5.61
C GLU A 164 -6.93 8.41 6.83
N SER A 165 -6.50 9.67 6.89
CA SER A 165 -5.93 10.25 8.09
C SER A 165 -7.04 10.97 8.85
N ALA A 166 -7.32 10.55 10.08
CA ALA A 166 -8.21 11.28 10.97
C ALA A 166 -7.41 12.03 12.03
N GLU A 167 -7.68 13.33 12.21
CA GLU A 167 -7.28 14.04 13.42
C GLU A 167 -8.18 13.57 14.57
N SER A 168 -7.59 12.91 15.57
CA SER A 168 -8.30 12.51 16.78
C SER A 168 -7.79 13.29 17.99
N ASN A 169 -8.72 13.79 18.78
CA ASN A 169 -8.43 14.45 20.06
C ASN A 169 -8.02 13.47 21.17
N SER A 170 -8.16 12.15 20.97
CA SER A 170 -7.96 11.15 22.03
C SER A 170 -6.79 10.20 21.80
N ARG A 171 -6.42 9.91 20.55
CA ARG A 171 -5.30 9.01 20.22
C ARG A 171 -4.51 9.55 19.04
N LYS A 172 -3.19 9.52 19.17
CA LYS A 172 -2.22 10.06 18.22
C LYS A 172 -1.15 8.99 17.98
N ASN A 173 -0.52 9.00 16.80
CA ASN A 173 0.51 8.01 16.44
C ASN A 173 -0.03 6.57 16.51
N CYS A 174 -1.18 6.33 15.90
CA CYS A 174 -1.84 5.03 15.92
C CYS A 174 -2.01 4.45 14.53
N ILE A 175 -1.90 3.13 14.43
CA ILE A 175 -2.23 2.37 13.22
C ILE A 175 -3.38 1.43 13.56
N TYR A 176 -4.51 1.65 12.92
CA TYR A 176 -5.64 0.76 12.95
C TYR A 176 -5.47 -0.26 11.84
N PHE A 177 -5.66 -1.54 12.12
CA PHE A 177 -5.53 -2.56 11.09
C PHE A 177 -6.47 -3.75 11.29
N THR A 178 -6.71 -4.46 10.19
CA THR A 178 -7.37 -5.77 10.18
C THR A 178 -6.39 -6.82 9.70
N ASP A 179 -6.29 -7.95 10.41
CA ASP A 179 -5.33 -9.01 10.10
C ASP A 179 -5.98 -10.16 9.33
N HIS A 180 -7.25 -10.49 9.56
CA HIS A 180 -7.92 -11.65 8.94
C HIS A 180 -9.16 -11.25 8.15
N GLY A 181 -9.31 -11.80 6.94
CA GLY A 181 -10.40 -11.44 6.02
C GLY A 181 -11.79 -11.93 6.46
N SER A 182 -11.89 -12.75 7.51
CA SER A 182 -13.16 -13.26 8.05
C SER A 182 -13.59 -12.60 9.35
N ASP A 183 -12.64 -12.12 10.16
CA ASP A 183 -12.92 -11.46 11.43
C ASP A 183 -12.67 -9.97 11.23
N HIS A 184 -13.73 -9.20 11.01
CA HIS A 184 -13.71 -7.74 10.87
C HIS A 184 -13.29 -7.00 12.15
N ASN A 185 -12.51 -7.64 13.01
CA ASN A 185 -12.01 -7.09 14.25
C ASN A 185 -10.84 -6.16 13.94
N TRP A 186 -11.02 -4.90 14.28
CA TRP A 186 -9.98 -3.91 14.20
C TRP A 186 -9.05 -4.02 15.40
N TRP A 187 -7.77 -3.81 15.13
CA TRP A 187 -6.71 -3.70 16.11
C TRP A 187 -6.09 -2.32 16.03
N ILE A 188 -5.50 -1.88 17.13
CA ILE A 188 -4.80 -0.61 17.25
C ILE A 188 -3.37 -0.93 17.64
N TYR A 189 -2.42 -0.47 16.84
CA TYR A 189 -1.03 -0.36 17.23
C TYR A 189 -0.75 1.08 17.68
N GLU A 190 -0.36 1.24 18.94
CA GLU A 190 0.07 2.52 19.50
C GLU A 190 1.58 2.64 19.36
N MET A 191 2.06 3.50 18.47
CA MET A 191 3.50 3.58 18.16
C MET A 191 4.34 4.03 19.36
N GLU A 192 3.77 4.85 20.24
CA GLU A 192 4.47 5.39 21.42
C GLU A 192 4.80 4.32 22.46
N THR A 193 3.91 3.33 22.64
CA THR A 193 4.06 2.26 23.63
C THR A 193 4.51 0.94 23.01
N GLY A 194 4.35 0.79 21.68
CA GLY A 194 4.52 -0.47 20.98
C GLY A 194 3.41 -1.48 21.26
N CYS A 195 2.32 -1.08 21.91
CA CYS A 195 1.22 -1.98 22.27
C CYS A 195 0.28 -2.23 21.08
N ILE A 196 -0.16 -3.49 20.96
CA ILE A 196 -1.22 -3.90 20.05
C ILE A 196 -2.45 -4.25 20.89
N LEU A 197 -3.56 -3.55 20.65
CA LEU A 197 -4.79 -3.64 21.42
C LEU A 197 -5.99 -3.93 20.50
N PRO A 198 -6.97 -4.75 20.90
CA PRO A 198 -8.22 -4.84 20.16
C PRO A 198 -8.96 -3.50 20.25
N THR A 199 -9.63 -3.07 19.18
CA THR A 199 -10.57 -1.95 19.29
C THR A 199 -11.70 -2.36 20.24
N PRO A 200 -12.12 -1.51 21.20
CA PRO A 200 -13.26 -1.83 22.04
C PRO A 200 -14.47 -2.07 21.15
N GLU A 201 -15.15 -3.20 21.35
CA GLU A 201 -16.39 -3.50 20.65
C GLU A 201 -17.35 -2.32 20.82
N HIS A 202 -17.82 -1.75 19.72
CA HIS A 202 -19.08 -1.00 19.78
C HIS A 202 -20.12 -2.00 20.26
N LYS A 203 -20.52 -1.88 21.54
CA LYS A 203 -21.77 -2.48 22.00
C LYS A 203 -22.82 -2.03 21.00
N LYS A 204 -23.31 -2.95 20.17
CA LYS A 204 -24.52 -2.77 19.39
C LYS A 204 -25.59 -2.37 20.42
N TYR A 205 -26.01 -1.12 20.37
CA TYR A 205 -27.23 -0.68 21.04
C TYR A 205 -28.43 -1.29 20.35
#